data_AF-A0A2V8S530-F1
#
_entry.id   AF-A0A2V8S530-F1
#
_cell.length_a   1.000
_cell.length_b   1.000
_cell.length_c   1.000
_cell.angle_alpha   90.00
_cell.angle_beta   90.00
_cell.angle_gamma   90.00
#
_symmetry.space_group_name_H-M   'P 1'
#
loop_
_entity.id
_entity.type
_entity.pdbx_description
1 polymer ?
#
loop_
_entity_poly.entity_id
_entity_poly.type
_entity_poly.pdbx_seq_one_letter_code
_entity_poly.pdbx_strand_id
1 'polypeptide(L)'
;MPLSRPLPRTQKLGLALGLVALLLAFAIICIAWYTHTHQPVLQKINYTELRQLSDAATAKSLIVDGELITVVKQDGTLAQAVVTNSVAQQEIINAFDHQHVPIEFRSLEPGLLSATLNWVITGLMLAILGFVGWRVYASMGGGQGSFPLADAQGQQPVTFDEVAGVDEAKHELAETIEFLRDPQRFGRLGGRAPRGILLSGPPGTGKTLLARAAAHEASVPFLSVSGSSFQEKFAGLGAARVRRLFTRARKVAPCIIFIDEIDALGRSRGRGGDSASADQDQTLNQLLVEMDGFEQATGIVVIASTNRPDILDYALTRPGRFDREITVGLASATGREAILRVHARKLTLEPELDLGWLARGTPGFSGADLANLLNEAAIAATRDNAPAVARPHVEYARDKILMGAERHGFMIDESERYATAVHEAGHVAVGLDVQHGDPIHKVSILPRGRALGVTQALPERDRLMKTREYLEDQIAMLLGGRAAEQILLDTMTAGASNDIERAVEIARKMVAEYGMSPLGPVHLGKPDDPHSQSLLDRIECATNDIVNAQMQRACDIVATRRAEIARLVAGLMERDTLDSEEIQGCFGRKAAQQAA
;
A
#
# COMPACT_ATOMS: atom_id res chain seq x y z
N MET A 1 -5.09 -13.02 44.20
CA MET A 1 -4.03 -12.07 44.61
C MET A 1 -2.74 -12.42 43.88
N PRO A 2 -2.28 -11.64 42.88
CA PRO A 2 -0.90 -11.71 42.44
C PRO A 2 -0.11 -10.57 43.09
N LEU A 3 0.97 -10.93 43.79
CA LEU A 3 1.94 -10.03 44.40
C LEU A 3 2.63 -9.19 43.32
N SER A 4 2.41 -7.88 43.37
CA SER A 4 3.03 -6.89 42.49
C SER A 4 4.54 -6.79 42.79
N ARG A 5 5.35 -7.05 41.77
CA ARG A 5 6.80 -6.80 41.82
C ARG A 5 7.04 -5.29 42.03
N PRO A 6 7.91 -4.87 42.95
CA PRO A 6 8.20 -3.46 43.14
C PRO A 6 8.96 -2.90 41.92
N LEU A 7 8.42 -1.84 41.33
CA LEU A 7 9.03 -1.10 40.21
C LEU A 7 10.45 -0.60 40.58
N PRO A 8 11.42 -0.63 39.65
CA PRO A 8 12.79 -0.18 39.87
C PRO A 8 12.85 1.30 40.31
N ARG A 9 13.81 1.64 41.18
CA ARG A 9 13.96 2.97 41.82
C ARG A 9 13.95 4.15 40.85
N THR A 10 14.34 3.95 39.59
CA THR A 10 14.36 4.99 38.53
C THR A 10 12.96 5.38 38.06
N GLN A 11 12.00 4.45 38.02
CA GLN A 11 10.59 4.75 37.67
C GLN A 11 9.84 5.43 38.82
N LYS A 12 10.20 5.12 40.08
CA LYS A 12 9.63 5.81 41.25
C LYS A 12 10.03 7.28 41.30
N LEU A 13 11.26 7.62 40.89
CA LEU A 13 11.69 9.01 40.74
C LEU A 13 10.93 9.74 39.62
N GLY A 14 10.71 9.08 38.48
CA GLY A 14 9.94 9.65 37.36
C GLY A 14 8.48 9.93 37.72
N LEU A 15 7.83 9.02 38.45
CA LEU A 15 6.47 9.20 38.97
C LEU A 15 6.40 10.31 40.03
N ALA A 16 7.38 10.40 40.93
CA ALA A 16 7.45 11.46 41.93
C ALA A 16 7.65 12.85 41.30
N LEU A 17 8.51 12.96 40.29
CA LEU A 17 8.70 14.20 39.52
C LEU A 17 7.45 14.59 38.73
N GLY A 18 6.75 13.62 38.14
CA GLY A 18 5.47 13.86 37.47
C GLY A 18 4.38 14.37 38.42
N LEU A 19 4.33 13.83 39.63
CA LEU A 19 3.35 14.22 40.65
C LEU A 19 3.62 15.61 41.23
N VAL A 20 4.90 15.97 41.39
CA VAL A 20 5.32 17.32 41.79
C VAL A 20 4.99 18.35 40.70
N ALA A 21 5.20 18.02 39.42
CA ALA A 21 4.85 18.91 38.31
C ALA A 21 3.32 19.15 38.23
N LEU A 22 2.53 18.10 38.50
CA LEU A 22 1.07 18.16 38.47
C LEU A 22 0.51 18.99 39.65
N LEU A 23 1.12 18.88 40.84
CA LEU A 23 0.80 19.72 41.99
C LEU A 23 1.17 21.19 41.77
N LEU A 24 2.30 21.46 41.12
CA LEU A 24 2.71 22.82 40.74
C LEU A 24 1.74 23.44 39.71
N ALA A 25 1.34 22.67 38.70
CA ALA A 25 0.35 23.10 37.73
C ALA A 25 -1.01 23.39 38.40
N PHE A 26 -1.44 22.53 39.32
CA PHE A 26 -2.66 22.73 40.09
C PHE A 26 -2.59 23.98 40.97
N ALA A 27 -1.46 24.22 41.65
CA ALA A 27 -1.26 25.42 42.45
C ALA A 27 -1.29 26.70 41.60
N ILE A 28 -0.68 26.68 40.41
CA ILE A 28 -0.72 27.82 39.47
C ILE A 28 -2.16 28.07 39.00
N ILE A 29 -2.93 27.02 38.70
CA ILE A 29 -4.34 27.14 38.30
C ILE A 29 -5.18 27.69 39.46
N CYS A 30 -4.96 27.25 40.70
CA CYS A 30 -5.65 27.77 41.87
C CYS A 30 -5.30 29.24 42.14
N ILE A 31 -4.04 29.63 41.97
CA ILE A 31 -3.61 31.03 42.10
C ILE A 31 -4.24 31.88 41.00
N ALA A 32 -4.22 31.41 39.75
CA ALA A 32 -4.86 32.09 38.63
C ALA A 32 -6.37 32.24 38.86
N TRP A 33 -7.04 31.19 39.33
CA TRP A 33 -8.47 31.21 39.65
C TRP A 33 -8.77 32.17 40.80
N TYR A 34 -7.99 32.14 41.89
CA TYR A 34 -8.11 33.07 43.02
C TYR A 34 -7.94 34.53 42.60
N THR A 35 -6.94 34.83 41.75
CA THR A 35 -6.73 36.18 41.22
C THR A 35 -7.83 36.61 40.24
N HIS A 36 -8.47 35.67 39.55
CA HIS A 36 -9.58 35.96 38.64
C HIS A 36 -10.89 36.23 39.41
N THR A 37 -11.14 35.52 40.51
CA THR A 37 -12.37 35.68 41.32
C THR A 37 -12.38 36.92 42.22
N HIS A 38 -11.23 37.53 42.51
CA HIS A 38 -11.13 38.70 43.40
C HIS A 38 -10.86 40.04 42.68
N GLN A 39 -11.10 40.13 41.37
CA GLN A 39 -11.08 41.45 40.72
C GLN A 39 -12.34 42.25 41.09
N PRO A 40 -12.21 43.54 41.46
CA PRO A 40 -13.37 44.39 41.64
C PRO A 40 -14.15 44.48 40.32
N VAL A 41 -15.48 44.42 40.37
CA VAL A 41 -16.32 44.52 39.17
C VAL A 41 -16.17 45.92 38.59
N LEU A 42 -15.36 46.04 37.53
CA LEU A 42 -15.13 47.29 36.81
C LEU A 42 -16.23 47.47 35.77
N GLN A 43 -17.10 48.45 35.97
CA GLN A 43 -18.12 48.79 34.97
C GLN A 43 -17.47 49.65 33.89
N LYS A 44 -17.37 49.13 32.66
CA LYS A 44 -16.93 49.92 31.51
C LYS A 44 -18.04 50.87 31.09
N ILE A 45 -17.74 52.17 31.11
CA ILE A 45 -18.66 53.27 30.83
C ILE A 45 -18.15 53.99 29.57
N ASN A 46 -19.06 54.52 28.75
CA ASN A 46 -18.67 55.30 27.56
C ASN A 46 -18.32 56.76 27.92
N TYR A 47 -17.71 57.51 26.99
CA TYR A 47 -17.32 58.91 27.22
C TYR A 47 -18.50 59.82 27.60
N THR A 48 -19.66 59.63 26.98
CA THR A 48 -20.85 60.45 27.23
C THR A 48 -21.42 60.23 28.64
N GLU A 49 -21.43 58.98 29.10
CA GLU A 49 -21.84 58.60 30.45
C GLU A 49 -20.81 59.08 31.50
N LEU A 50 -19.52 59.09 31.16
CA LEU A 50 -18.48 59.69 32.02
C LEU A 50 -18.71 61.19 32.21
N ARG A 51 -19.09 61.91 31.14
CA ARG A 51 -19.45 63.34 31.20
C ARG A 51 -20.75 63.59 31.96
N GLN A 52 -21.75 62.72 31.82
CA GLN A 52 -22.96 62.83 32.63
C GLN A 52 -22.67 62.63 34.13
N LEU A 53 -21.74 61.74 34.47
CA LEU A 53 -21.30 61.53 35.85
C LEU A 53 -20.49 62.72 36.38
N SER A 54 -19.75 63.44 35.53
CA SER A 54 -19.11 64.70 35.91
C SER A 54 -20.14 65.81 36.16
N ASP A 55 -21.22 65.88 35.36
CA ASP A 55 -22.22 66.93 35.53
C ASP A 55 -23.16 66.67 36.73
N ALA A 56 -23.38 65.41 37.09
CA ALA A 56 -24.33 64.98 38.12
C ALA A 56 -23.77 64.90 39.58
N ALA A 57 -22.53 65.33 39.84
CA ALA A 57 -21.91 65.39 41.17
C ALA A 57 -21.95 64.09 42.02
N THR A 58 -21.95 62.93 41.35
CA THR A 58 -22.11 61.60 41.98
C THR A 58 -20.78 60.85 42.21
N ALA A 59 -19.65 61.50 41.94
CA ALA A 59 -18.31 60.93 42.12
C ALA A 59 -17.70 61.27 43.50
N LYS A 60 -16.99 60.29 44.07
CA LYS A 60 -16.26 60.40 45.34
C LYS A 60 -14.77 60.68 45.12
N SER A 61 -14.16 60.08 44.10
CA SER A 61 -12.79 60.38 43.68
C SER A 61 -12.58 60.01 42.21
N LEU A 62 -11.64 60.71 41.58
CA LEU A 62 -11.22 60.49 40.20
C LEU A 62 -9.77 60.00 40.20
N ILE A 63 -9.51 58.84 39.60
CA ILE A 63 -8.15 58.32 39.40
C ILE A 63 -7.86 58.35 37.90
N VAL A 64 -6.81 59.08 37.52
CA VAL A 64 -6.38 59.20 36.13
C VAL A 64 -5.12 58.35 35.93
N ASP A 65 -5.28 57.27 35.16
CA ASP A 65 -4.27 56.26 34.81
C ASP A 65 -3.95 56.33 33.30
N GLY A 66 -3.18 57.34 32.88
CA GLY A 66 -2.86 57.55 31.46
C GLY A 66 -4.12 57.88 30.64
N GLU A 67 -4.48 57.04 29.66
CA GLU A 67 -5.71 57.18 28.87
C GLU A 67 -6.96 56.61 29.58
N LEU A 68 -6.79 55.95 30.72
CA LEU A 68 -7.87 55.36 31.52
C LEU A 68 -8.26 56.31 32.64
N ILE A 69 -9.54 56.69 32.68
CA ILE A 69 -10.12 57.43 33.79
C ILE A 69 -11.01 56.47 34.58
N THR A 70 -10.67 56.28 35.86
CA THR A 70 -11.47 55.51 36.81
C THR A 70 -12.20 56.46 37.76
N VAL A 71 -13.53 56.43 37.75
CA VAL A 71 -14.39 57.16 38.68
C VAL A 71 -14.87 56.22 39.78
N VAL A 72 -14.65 56.60 41.03
CA VAL A 72 -15.28 55.95 42.18
C VAL A 72 -16.59 56.68 42.47
N LYS A 73 -17.73 56.05 42.27
CA LYS A 73 -19.04 56.64 42.63
C LYS A 73 -19.21 56.67 44.15
N GLN A 74 -20.13 57.50 44.67
CA GLN A 74 -20.42 57.55 46.10
C GLN A 74 -20.85 56.18 46.69
N ASP A 75 -21.46 55.32 45.87
CA ASP A 75 -21.89 53.96 46.23
C ASP A 75 -20.74 52.93 46.31
N GLY A 76 -19.49 53.35 46.06
CA GLY A 76 -18.30 52.49 46.10
C GLY A 76 -18.06 51.65 44.85
N THR A 77 -18.87 51.82 43.81
CA THR A 77 -18.68 51.17 42.50
C THR A 77 -17.60 51.88 41.67
N LEU A 78 -16.77 51.09 40.98
CA LEU A 78 -15.69 51.58 40.13
C LEU A 78 -16.14 51.58 38.66
N ALA A 79 -16.21 52.78 38.09
CA ALA A 79 -16.53 53.00 36.68
C ALA A 79 -15.25 53.36 35.92
N GLN A 80 -15.02 52.73 34.76
CA GLN A 80 -13.85 53.02 33.92
C GLN A 80 -14.25 53.40 32.51
N ALA A 81 -13.64 54.47 32.00
CA ALA A 81 -13.74 54.88 30.61
C ALA A 81 -12.35 55.19 30.04
N VAL A 82 -12.16 54.89 28.77
CA VAL A 82 -10.92 55.18 28.04
C VAL A 82 -11.14 56.48 27.26
N VAL A 83 -10.30 57.47 27.52
CA VAL A 83 -10.32 58.77 26.84
C VAL A 83 -8.94 59.01 26.22
N THR A 84 -8.85 58.76 24.92
CA THR A 84 -7.59 58.83 24.16
C THR A 84 -7.24 60.25 23.68
N ASN A 85 -8.20 61.18 23.71
CA ASN A 85 -7.96 62.58 23.30
C ASN A 85 -7.61 63.44 24.52
N SER A 86 -6.42 64.03 24.51
CA SER A 86 -5.89 64.86 25.60
C SER A 86 -6.73 66.11 25.91
N VAL A 87 -7.41 66.69 24.91
CA VAL A 87 -8.30 67.85 25.11
C VAL A 87 -9.58 67.43 25.84
N ALA A 88 -10.19 66.33 25.41
CA ALA A 88 -11.38 65.76 26.04
C ALA A 88 -11.10 65.29 27.48
N GLN A 89 -9.90 64.78 27.72
CA GLN A 89 -9.45 64.38 29.06
C GLN A 89 -9.32 65.60 30.00
N GLN A 90 -8.75 66.71 29.51
CA GLN A 90 -8.67 67.96 30.28
C GLN A 90 -10.05 68.57 30.55
N GLU A 91 -10.99 68.53 29.61
CA GLU A 91 -12.37 68.99 29.84
C GLU A 91 -13.05 68.24 31.00
N ILE A 92 -12.87 66.92 31.07
CA ILE A 92 -13.45 66.10 32.14
C ILE A 92 -12.75 66.33 33.47
N ILE A 93 -11.42 66.42 33.49
CA ILE A 93 -10.65 66.74 34.70
C ILE A 93 -11.12 68.08 35.27
N ASN A 94 -11.28 69.11 34.43
CA ASN A 94 -11.75 70.42 34.84
C ASN A 94 -13.21 70.40 35.33
N ALA A 95 -14.08 69.60 34.70
CA ALA A 95 -15.47 69.44 35.14
C ALA A 95 -15.57 68.81 36.54
N PHE A 96 -14.72 67.82 36.85
CA PHE A 96 -14.64 67.20 38.18
C PHE A 96 -13.94 68.10 39.21
N ASP A 97 -12.97 68.91 38.81
CA ASP A 97 -12.29 69.88 39.69
C ASP A 97 -13.23 71.02 40.12
N HIS A 98 -14.08 71.52 39.22
CA HIS A 98 -15.12 72.51 39.53
C HIS A 98 -16.14 72.04 40.58
N GLN A 99 -16.27 70.72 40.79
CA GLN A 99 -17.14 70.13 41.80
C GLN A 99 -16.38 69.68 43.06
N HIS A 100 -15.11 70.07 43.20
CA HIS A 100 -14.24 69.75 44.35
C HIS A 100 -14.05 68.25 44.62
N VAL A 101 -14.04 67.43 43.57
CA VAL A 101 -13.74 65.99 43.69
C VAL A 101 -12.21 65.79 43.73
N PRO A 102 -11.65 65.01 44.68
CA PRO A 102 -10.21 64.76 44.73
C PRO A 102 -9.74 63.95 43.52
N ILE A 103 -8.73 64.46 42.82
CA ILE A 103 -8.13 63.85 41.62
C ILE A 103 -6.73 63.30 41.95
N GLU A 104 -6.53 62.00 41.76
CA GLU A 104 -5.23 61.34 41.90
C GLU A 104 -4.69 60.90 40.53
N PHE A 105 -3.44 61.28 40.22
CA PHE A 105 -2.72 60.79 39.05
C PHE A 105 -1.79 59.65 39.47
N ARG A 106 -1.91 58.48 38.83
CA ARG A 106 -0.99 57.35 39.04
C ARG A 106 -0.13 57.16 37.80
N SER A 107 1.19 57.11 38.00
CA SER A 107 2.17 56.81 36.96
C SER A 107 2.30 55.29 36.77
N LEU A 108 2.36 54.86 35.50
CA LEU A 108 2.60 53.48 35.09
C LEU A 108 4.06 53.08 35.34
N GLU A 109 4.41 52.82 36.60
CA GLU A 109 5.58 51.99 36.91
C GLU A 109 5.09 50.61 37.35
N PRO A 110 5.32 49.53 36.56
CA PRO A 110 5.06 48.19 37.05
C PRO A 110 5.95 47.96 38.27
N GLY A 111 5.33 47.72 39.43
CA GLY A 111 6.06 47.50 40.68
C GLY A 111 7.15 46.44 40.50
N LEU A 112 8.32 46.64 41.13
CA LEU A 112 9.48 45.76 41.00
C LEU A 112 9.14 44.26 41.15
N LEU A 113 8.14 43.92 41.96
CA LEU A 113 7.63 42.56 42.10
C LEU A 113 6.89 42.03 40.86
N SER A 114 6.08 42.83 40.17
CA SER A 114 5.39 42.38 38.94
C SER A 114 6.35 42.28 37.76
N ALA A 115 7.32 43.20 37.68
CA ALA A 115 8.39 43.14 36.68
C ALA A 115 9.29 41.91 36.86
N THR A 116 9.73 41.62 38.09
CA THR A 116 10.56 40.44 38.38
C THR A 116 9.82 39.13 38.15
N LEU A 117 8.53 39.03 38.54
CA LEU A 117 7.73 37.84 38.32
C LEU A 117 7.58 37.52 36.82
N ASN A 118 7.39 38.53 35.98
CA ASN A 118 7.24 38.35 34.53
C ASN A 118 8.53 37.82 33.88
N TRP A 119 9.70 38.33 34.30
CA TRP A 119 11.00 37.85 33.83
C TRP A 119 11.29 36.42 34.31
N VAL A 120 10.90 36.09 35.55
CA VAL A 120 11.05 34.73 36.10
C VAL A 120 10.14 33.74 35.36
N ILE A 121 8.89 34.09 35.08
CA ILE A 121 7.96 33.22 34.34
C ILE A 121 8.45 33.02 32.90
N THR A 122 8.89 34.08 32.23
CA THR A 122 9.43 33.98 30.86
C THR A 122 10.70 33.14 30.82
N GLY A 123 11.61 33.33 31.78
CA GLY A 123 12.83 32.52 31.91
C GLY A 123 12.53 31.05 32.21
N LEU A 124 11.57 30.76 33.09
CA LEU A 124 11.13 29.40 33.40
C LEU A 124 10.49 28.74 32.17
N MET A 125 9.67 29.48 31.41
CA MET A 125 9.06 28.98 30.19
C MET A 125 10.11 28.61 29.14
N LEU A 126 11.12 29.47 28.93
CA LEU A 126 12.22 29.18 28.02
C LEU A 126 13.07 27.99 28.49
N ALA A 127 13.30 27.85 29.80
CA ALA A 127 14.01 26.70 30.36
C ALA A 127 13.22 25.39 30.18
N ILE A 128 11.89 25.41 30.36
CA ILE A 128 11.01 24.26 30.10
C ILE A 128 10.98 23.94 28.62
N LEU A 129 10.87 24.93 27.74
CA LEU A 129 10.85 24.72 26.29
C LEU A 129 12.19 24.19 25.78
N GLY A 130 13.30 24.68 26.33
CA GLY A 130 14.64 24.15 26.08
C GLY A 130 14.82 22.73 26.59
N PHE A 131 14.29 22.39 27.77
CA PHE A 131 14.34 21.04 28.33
C PHE A 131 13.47 20.05 27.55
N VAL A 132 12.26 20.46 27.14
CA VAL A 132 11.38 19.67 26.29
C VAL A 132 12.00 19.52 24.90
N GLY A 133 12.53 20.59 24.31
CA GLY A 133 13.25 20.56 23.04
C GLY A 133 14.46 19.63 23.09
N TRP A 134 15.24 19.65 24.18
CA TRP A 134 16.36 18.74 24.39
C TRP A 134 15.89 17.28 24.57
N ARG A 135 14.79 17.05 25.28
CA ARG A 135 14.20 15.70 25.40
C ARG A 135 13.63 15.17 24.09
N VAL A 136 13.00 16.02 23.30
CA VAL A 136 12.47 15.69 21.98
C VAL A 136 13.61 15.46 20.99
N TYR A 137 14.67 16.27 21.03
CA TYR A 137 15.88 16.04 20.24
C TYR A 137 16.59 14.73 20.63
N ALA A 138 16.62 14.40 21.92
CA ALA A 138 17.13 13.12 22.41
C ALA A 138 16.22 11.94 22.02
N SER A 139 14.90 12.11 21.97
CA SER A 139 13.95 11.06 21.55
C SER A 139 13.79 10.93 20.03
N MET A 140 14.07 11.98 19.27
CA MET A 140 14.03 12.01 17.79
C MET A 140 15.38 11.69 17.12
N GLY A 141 16.36 11.18 17.88
CA GLY A 141 17.53 10.53 17.28
C GLY A 141 18.80 11.37 17.22
N GLY A 142 19.11 12.11 18.28
CA GLY A 142 20.50 12.44 18.62
C GLY A 142 21.30 11.19 18.99
N GLY A 143 21.84 10.47 18.00
CA GLY A 143 22.94 9.50 18.16
C GLY A 143 22.58 8.04 18.48
N GLN A 144 21.44 7.73 19.10
CA GLN A 144 21.14 6.36 19.56
C GLN A 144 19.67 5.93 19.35
N GLY A 145 19.17 6.04 18.12
CA GLY A 145 17.95 5.35 17.72
C GLY A 145 18.22 3.85 17.55
N SER A 146 17.77 3.04 18.50
CA SER A 146 17.72 1.58 18.37
C SER A 146 16.69 1.23 17.29
N PHE A 147 17.20 0.78 16.14
CA PHE A 147 16.40 0.06 15.16
C PHE A 147 15.77 -1.16 15.82
N PRO A 148 14.47 -1.45 15.60
CA PRO A 148 14.02 -2.82 15.59
C PRO A 148 14.57 -3.45 14.29
N LEU A 149 15.87 -3.78 14.27
CA LEU A 149 16.27 -4.90 13.42
C LEU A 149 15.53 -6.09 14.02
N ALA A 150 14.64 -6.70 13.26
CA ALA A 150 14.12 -8.00 13.62
C ALA A 150 15.32 -8.96 13.58
N ASP A 151 15.99 -9.14 14.73
CA ASP A 151 16.79 -10.32 14.96
C ASP A 151 15.80 -11.48 14.89
N ALA A 152 15.67 -12.08 13.71
CA ALA A 152 14.76 -13.19 13.45
C ALA A 152 15.24 -14.49 14.14
N GLN A 153 15.81 -14.38 15.34
CA GLN A 153 16.14 -15.53 16.20
C GLN A 153 14.89 -16.19 16.80
N GLY A 154 13.67 -15.74 16.45
CA GLY A 154 12.41 -16.25 16.99
C GLY A 154 11.30 -16.59 15.99
N GLN A 155 11.56 -16.54 14.67
CA GLN A 155 10.61 -17.05 13.68
C GLN A 155 10.97 -18.50 13.34
N GLN A 156 9.96 -19.34 13.09
CA GLN A 156 10.19 -20.76 12.79
C GLN A 156 11.24 -20.92 11.68
N PRO A 157 12.17 -21.87 11.82
CA PRO A 157 13.19 -22.10 10.82
C PRO A 157 12.54 -22.55 9.51
N VAL A 158 12.51 -21.65 8.52
CA VAL A 158 12.08 -21.98 7.16
C VAL A 158 13.21 -22.78 6.52
N THR A 159 12.92 -24.02 6.12
CA THR A 159 13.86 -24.89 5.40
C THR A 159 13.58 -24.85 3.89
N PHE A 160 14.50 -25.37 3.07
CA PHE A 160 14.24 -25.49 1.64
C PHE A 160 13.07 -26.41 1.28
N ASP A 161 12.67 -27.30 2.18
CA ASP A 161 11.48 -28.15 2.00
C ASP A 161 10.15 -27.36 2.09
N GLU A 162 10.18 -26.16 2.67
CA GLU A 162 9.02 -25.26 2.74
C GLU A 162 8.88 -24.35 1.51
N VAL A 163 9.93 -24.27 0.69
CA VAL A 163 9.90 -23.56 -0.59
C VAL A 163 9.59 -24.60 -1.67
N ALA A 164 8.67 -24.37 -2.59
CA ALA A 164 8.36 -25.32 -3.66
C ALA A 164 8.09 -24.59 -4.98
N GLY A 165 8.24 -25.30 -6.10
CA GLY A 165 7.91 -24.78 -7.43
C GLY A 165 8.90 -23.76 -8.02
N VAL A 166 10.09 -23.62 -7.41
CA VAL A 166 11.18 -22.73 -7.85
C VAL A 166 12.53 -23.46 -7.80
N ASP A 167 12.58 -24.65 -8.41
CA ASP A 167 13.69 -25.59 -8.26
C ASP A 167 14.99 -25.07 -8.90
N GLU A 168 14.90 -24.34 -10.00
CA GLU A 168 16.03 -23.68 -10.66
C GLU A 168 16.66 -22.61 -9.75
N ALA A 169 15.83 -21.73 -9.19
CA ALA A 169 16.29 -20.68 -8.27
C ALA A 169 16.89 -21.26 -6.98
N LYS A 170 16.34 -22.38 -6.48
CA LYS A 170 16.93 -23.12 -5.36
C LYS A 170 18.29 -23.70 -5.71
N HIS A 171 18.44 -24.29 -6.90
CA HIS A 171 19.70 -24.88 -7.33
C HIS A 171 20.80 -23.83 -7.44
N GLU A 172 20.50 -22.66 -8.02
CA GLU A 172 21.46 -21.56 -8.10
C GLU A 172 21.85 -20.99 -6.73
N LEU A 173 20.92 -20.91 -5.79
CA LEU A 173 21.22 -20.50 -4.42
C LEU A 173 21.96 -21.57 -3.62
N ALA A 174 21.76 -22.85 -3.92
CA ALA A 174 22.46 -23.96 -3.26
C ALA A 174 23.97 -23.87 -3.44
N GLU A 175 24.45 -23.42 -4.61
CA GLU A 175 25.88 -23.15 -4.84
C GLU A 175 26.44 -22.10 -3.87
N THR A 176 25.66 -21.06 -3.59
CA THR A 176 26.08 -19.98 -2.69
C THR A 176 26.08 -20.44 -1.24
N ILE A 177 25.12 -21.29 -0.86
CA ILE A 177 25.03 -21.92 0.46
C ILE A 177 26.22 -22.85 0.69
N GLU A 178 26.60 -23.65 -0.32
CA GLU A 178 27.75 -24.53 -0.22
C GLU A 178 29.06 -23.74 -0.03
N PHE A 179 29.19 -22.59 -0.70
CA PHE A 179 30.31 -21.67 -0.47
C PHE A 179 30.33 -21.13 0.97
N LEU A 180 29.18 -20.72 1.51
CA LEU A 180 29.10 -20.23 2.89
C LEU A 180 29.41 -21.31 3.93
N ARG A 181 29.04 -22.57 3.65
CA ARG A 181 29.34 -23.72 4.52
C ARG A 181 30.81 -24.14 4.47
N ASP A 182 31.43 -24.15 3.29
CA ASP A 182 32.84 -24.56 3.11
C ASP A 182 33.63 -23.60 2.18
N PRO A 183 34.01 -22.41 2.67
CA PRO A 183 34.75 -21.44 1.86
C PRO A 183 36.11 -21.96 1.36
N GLN A 184 36.75 -22.88 2.09
CA GLN A 184 38.08 -23.39 1.75
C GLN A 184 38.04 -24.30 0.52
N ARG A 185 37.04 -25.17 0.42
CA ARG A 185 36.87 -26.08 -0.71
C ARG A 185 36.69 -25.32 -2.03
N PHE A 186 35.89 -24.26 -2.03
CA PHE A 186 35.66 -23.43 -3.23
C PHE A 186 36.81 -22.46 -3.52
N GLY A 187 37.52 -21.99 -2.48
CA GLY A 187 38.72 -21.16 -2.65
C GLY A 187 39.94 -21.90 -3.22
N ARG A 188 40.00 -23.24 -3.12
CA ARG A 188 41.16 -24.05 -3.54
C ARG A 188 41.60 -23.83 -4.99
N LEU A 189 40.64 -23.61 -5.89
CA LEU A 189 40.89 -23.39 -7.32
C LEU A 189 40.83 -21.90 -7.70
N GLY A 190 40.84 -20.99 -6.72
CA GLY A 190 40.66 -19.55 -6.95
C GLY A 190 39.22 -19.11 -7.17
N GLY A 191 38.24 -19.99 -6.90
CA GLY A 191 36.83 -19.66 -6.93
C GLY A 191 36.48 -18.61 -5.85
N ARG A 192 35.60 -17.68 -6.20
CA ARG A 192 35.19 -16.56 -5.35
C ARG A 192 33.68 -16.62 -5.13
N ALA A 193 33.23 -16.33 -3.91
CA ALA A 193 31.80 -16.17 -3.64
C ALA A 193 31.24 -15.01 -4.48
N PRO A 194 29.99 -15.14 -4.96
CA PRO A 194 29.25 -13.97 -5.43
C PRO A 194 29.10 -12.99 -4.27
N ARG A 195 29.34 -11.70 -4.54
CA ARG A 195 29.20 -10.65 -3.53
C ARG A 195 27.73 -10.31 -3.31
N GLY A 196 26.94 -10.40 -4.38
CA GLY A 196 25.54 -10.01 -4.36
C GLY A 196 24.70 -10.85 -5.30
N ILE A 197 23.53 -11.24 -4.81
CA ILE A 197 22.51 -11.96 -5.58
C ILE A 197 21.27 -11.09 -5.66
N LEU A 198 20.80 -10.82 -6.88
CA LEU A 198 19.54 -10.14 -7.13
C LEU A 198 18.47 -11.18 -7.48
N LEU A 199 17.43 -11.28 -6.64
CA LEU A 199 16.23 -12.07 -6.89
C LEU A 199 15.20 -11.19 -7.60
N SER A 200 14.97 -11.42 -8.90
CA SER A 200 14.00 -10.67 -9.70
C SER A 200 12.76 -11.51 -10.00
N GLY A 201 11.57 -10.92 -9.96
CA GLY A 201 10.35 -11.61 -10.40
C GLY A 201 9.07 -11.06 -9.80
N PRO A 202 7.88 -11.54 -10.22
CA PRO A 202 6.59 -11.04 -9.76
C PRO A 202 6.42 -11.08 -8.23
N PRO A 203 5.54 -10.24 -7.65
CA PRO A 203 5.24 -10.32 -6.23
C PRO A 203 4.62 -11.68 -5.87
N GLY A 204 4.80 -12.13 -4.63
CA GLY A 204 4.19 -13.38 -4.14
C GLY A 204 4.86 -14.69 -4.60
N THR A 205 5.97 -14.64 -5.34
CA THR A 205 6.71 -15.85 -5.79
C THR A 205 7.66 -16.44 -4.73
N GLY A 206 7.68 -15.89 -3.51
CA GLY A 206 8.47 -16.43 -2.41
C GLY A 206 9.93 -16.00 -2.36
N LYS A 207 10.33 -14.88 -3.00
CA LYS A 207 11.71 -14.35 -2.96
C LYS A 207 12.27 -14.20 -1.54
N THR A 208 11.51 -13.57 -0.64
CA THR A 208 11.88 -13.41 0.78
C THR A 208 11.93 -14.76 1.51
N LEU A 209 11.03 -15.68 1.19
CA LEU A 209 11.01 -17.03 1.77
C LEU A 209 12.25 -17.83 1.35
N LEU A 210 12.61 -17.75 0.07
CA LEU A 210 13.77 -18.41 -0.53
C LEU A 210 15.08 -17.91 0.09
N ALA A 211 15.25 -16.59 0.26
CA ALA A 211 16.42 -16.00 0.91
C ALA A 211 16.55 -16.42 2.39
N ARG A 212 15.43 -16.52 3.11
CA ARG A 212 15.41 -17.01 4.50
C ARG A 212 15.79 -18.49 4.58
N ALA A 213 15.23 -19.30 3.70
CA ALA A 213 15.54 -20.72 3.63
C ALA A 213 17.02 -20.96 3.31
N ALA A 214 17.59 -20.15 2.42
CA ALA A 214 19.02 -20.20 2.10
C ALA A 214 19.91 -19.90 3.33
N ALA A 215 19.56 -18.91 4.14
CA ALA A 215 20.30 -18.59 5.36
C ALA A 215 20.19 -19.68 6.42
N HIS A 216 19.01 -20.27 6.57
CA HIS A 216 18.78 -21.38 7.49
C HIS A 216 19.59 -22.61 7.07
N GLU A 217 19.56 -22.97 5.78
CA GLU A 217 20.35 -24.07 5.22
C GLU A 217 21.85 -23.80 5.43
N ALA A 218 22.35 -22.59 5.12
CA ALA A 218 23.74 -22.22 5.37
C ALA A 218 24.13 -22.19 6.86
N SER A 219 23.16 -22.24 7.79
CA SER A 219 23.38 -22.12 9.24
C SER A 219 24.09 -20.82 9.64
N VAL A 220 23.78 -19.72 8.92
CA VAL A 220 24.37 -18.39 9.15
C VAL A 220 23.31 -17.38 9.61
N PRO A 221 23.67 -16.32 10.36
CA PRO A 221 22.75 -15.25 10.71
C PRO A 221 22.14 -14.57 9.47
N PHE A 222 20.85 -14.25 9.56
CA PHE A 222 20.08 -13.56 8.52
C PHE A 222 19.71 -12.13 8.97
N LEU A 223 20.27 -11.13 8.30
CA LEU A 223 20.01 -9.71 8.56
C LEU A 223 19.05 -9.16 7.50
N SER A 224 17.77 -9.01 7.85
CA SER A 224 16.74 -8.51 6.93
C SER A 224 16.49 -7.02 7.11
N VAL A 225 16.45 -6.27 6.00
CA VAL A 225 16.03 -4.87 5.95
C VAL A 225 15.12 -4.64 4.74
N SER A 226 14.20 -3.69 4.83
CA SER A 226 13.40 -3.25 3.67
C SER A 226 14.09 -2.07 2.97
N GLY A 227 14.13 -2.04 1.65
CA GLY A 227 14.67 -0.96 0.83
C GLY A 227 13.96 0.37 1.10
N SER A 228 12.65 0.32 1.34
CA SER A 228 11.86 1.49 1.74
C SER A 228 12.27 2.07 3.10
N SER A 229 12.87 1.27 3.99
CA SER A 229 13.38 1.77 5.29
C SER A 229 14.58 2.71 5.17
N PHE A 230 15.17 2.85 3.98
CA PHE A 230 16.26 3.78 3.73
C PHE A 230 15.78 5.11 3.14
N GLN A 231 14.52 5.19 2.69
CA GLN A 231 13.89 6.43 2.27
C GLN A 231 13.40 7.20 3.51
N GLU A 232 13.91 8.41 3.71
CA GLU A 232 13.55 9.25 4.86
C GLU A 232 13.43 10.71 4.41
N LYS A 233 12.69 11.51 5.19
CA LYS A 233 12.51 12.95 4.91
C LYS A 233 13.76 13.79 5.19
N PHE A 234 14.77 13.21 5.84
CA PHE A 234 15.96 13.93 6.27
C PHE A 234 17.21 13.43 5.54
N ALA A 235 17.95 14.40 5.00
CA ALA A 235 19.14 14.15 4.23
C ALA A 235 20.23 13.40 4.98
N GLY A 236 20.87 12.45 4.29
CA GLY A 236 21.99 11.66 4.80
C GLY A 236 21.65 10.58 5.83
N LEU A 237 20.41 10.47 6.33
CA LEU A 237 20.03 9.38 7.24
C LEU A 237 20.10 8.00 6.56
N GLY A 238 19.68 7.91 5.29
CA GLY A 238 19.73 6.65 4.52
C GLY A 238 21.16 6.10 4.41
N ALA A 239 22.12 6.92 3.99
CA ALA A 239 23.53 6.55 3.91
C ALA A 239 24.12 6.10 5.27
N ALA A 240 23.77 6.79 6.37
CA ALA A 240 24.21 6.40 7.71
C ALA A 240 23.65 5.02 8.14
N ARG A 241 22.41 4.68 7.74
CA ARG A 241 21.79 3.38 8.00
C ARG A 241 22.48 2.26 7.25
N VAL A 242 22.82 2.48 5.97
CA VAL A 242 23.59 1.53 5.16
C VAL A 242 24.93 1.22 5.84
N ARG A 243 25.69 2.23 6.26
CA ARG A 243 26.96 2.03 7.01
C ARG A 243 26.77 1.20 8.28
N ARG A 244 25.69 1.45 9.04
CA ARG A 244 25.39 0.70 10.27
C ARG A 244 25.05 -0.76 9.98
N LEU A 245 24.28 -1.04 8.93
CA LEU A 245 23.95 -2.39 8.49
C LEU A 245 25.22 -3.20 8.20
N PHE A 246 26.11 -2.67 7.36
CA PHE A 246 27.37 -3.34 7.01
C PHE A 246 28.36 -3.43 8.18
N THR A 247 28.36 -2.45 9.09
CA THR A 247 29.15 -2.53 10.33
C THR A 247 28.65 -3.64 11.25
N ARG A 248 27.33 -3.85 11.34
CA ARG A 248 26.74 -4.95 12.11
C ARG A 248 27.03 -6.29 11.44
N ALA A 249 26.85 -6.40 10.13
CA ALA A 249 27.14 -7.62 9.36
C ALA A 249 28.58 -8.09 9.56
N ARG A 250 29.56 -7.17 9.52
CA ARG A 250 30.98 -7.48 9.80
C ARG A 250 31.22 -8.06 11.19
N LYS A 251 30.39 -7.75 12.19
CA LYS A 251 30.53 -8.30 13.55
C LYS A 251 29.95 -9.70 13.71
N VAL A 252 29.02 -10.09 12.83
CA VAL A 252 28.30 -11.38 12.90
C VAL A 252 28.66 -12.30 11.72
N ALA A 253 29.67 -11.95 10.94
CA ALA A 253 30.11 -12.71 9.79
C ALA A 253 30.65 -14.10 10.20
N PRO A 254 30.43 -15.16 9.40
CA PRO A 254 29.73 -15.18 8.10
C PRO A 254 28.21 -14.99 8.24
N CYS A 255 27.60 -14.19 7.37
CA CYS A 255 26.16 -13.87 7.45
C CYS A 255 25.57 -13.51 6.08
N ILE A 256 24.24 -13.53 5.99
CA ILE A 256 23.49 -13.06 4.83
C ILE A 256 22.78 -11.75 5.18
N ILE A 257 22.99 -10.73 4.34
CA ILE A 257 22.19 -9.49 4.37
C ILE A 257 21.10 -9.63 3.32
N PHE A 258 19.84 -9.47 3.70
CA PHE A 258 18.71 -9.45 2.79
C PHE A 258 18.09 -8.05 2.72
N ILE A 259 18.01 -7.49 1.51
CA ILE A 259 17.40 -6.19 1.21
C ILE A 259 16.16 -6.42 0.36
N ASP A 260 14.97 -6.32 0.97
CA ASP A 260 13.72 -6.40 0.21
C ASP A 260 13.45 -5.09 -0.55
N GLU A 261 12.69 -5.13 -1.64
CA GLU A 261 12.30 -3.93 -2.42
C GLU A 261 13.48 -3.00 -2.76
N ILE A 262 14.57 -3.55 -3.31
CA ILE A 262 15.78 -2.78 -3.65
C ILE A 262 15.50 -1.66 -4.67
N ASP A 263 14.42 -1.77 -5.44
CA ASP A 263 13.93 -0.76 -6.38
C ASP A 263 13.51 0.55 -5.70
N ALA A 264 13.18 0.52 -4.40
CA ALA A 264 13.00 1.71 -3.59
C ALA A 264 14.30 2.55 -3.49
N LEU A 265 15.47 1.91 -3.55
CA LEU A 265 16.77 2.57 -3.50
C LEU A 265 17.39 2.75 -4.88
N GLY A 266 17.25 1.74 -5.72
CA GLY A 266 18.04 1.55 -6.93
C GLY A 266 17.42 2.08 -8.20
N ARG A 267 16.38 2.93 -8.16
CA ARG A 267 15.72 3.40 -9.38
C ARG A 267 16.67 4.21 -10.27
N SER A 268 16.73 3.88 -11.57
CA SER A 268 17.53 4.57 -12.57
C SER A 268 17.12 6.04 -12.68
N ARG A 269 18.10 6.93 -12.74
CA ARG A 269 17.95 8.39 -12.80
C ARG A 269 16.87 8.82 -13.81
N GLY A 270 15.83 9.50 -13.33
CA GLY A 270 14.98 10.32 -14.19
C GLY A 270 15.69 11.64 -14.49
N ARG A 271 15.55 12.17 -15.71
CA ARG A 271 15.97 13.55 -16.04
C ARG A 271 15.09 14.54 -15.27
N GLY A 272 15.38 14.77 -14.00
CA GLY A 272 14.64 15.71 -13.15
C GLY A 272 15.40 16.01 -11.87
N GLY A 273 15.89 17.24 -11.74
CA GLY A 273 16.69 17.71 -10.61
C GLY A 273 15.86 18.01 -9.36
N ASP A 274 15.14 17.01 -8.84
CA ASP A 274 14.39 17.14 -7.60
C ASP A 274 15.27 16.80 -6.38
N SER A 275 15.17 17.60 -5.32
CA SER A 275 15.97 17.46 -4.10
C SER A 275 15.75 16.12 -3.37
N ALA A 276 14.57 15.50 -3.54
CA ALA A 276 14.28 14.16 -3.02
C ALA A 276 15.08 13.05 -3.73
N SER A 277 15.44 13.24 -5.01
CA SER A 277 16.28 12.30 -5.74
C SER A 277 17.72 12.31 -5.22
N ALA A 278 18.21 13.45 -4.73
CA ALA A 278 19.60 13.60 -4.28
C ALA A 278 19.93 12.75 -3.03
N ASP A 279 18.98 12.61 -2.10
CA ASP A 279 19.15 11.77 -0.90
C ASP A 279 19.10 10.28 -1.22
N GLN A 280 18.23 9.90 -2.16
CA GLN A 280 18.18 8.55 -2.69
C GLN A 280 19.51 8.20 -3.37
N ASP A 281 20.03 9.10 -4.20
CA ASP A 281 21.32 8.93 -4.89
C ASP A 281 22.48 8.80 -3.91
N GLN A 282 22.50 9.63 -2.85
CA GLN A 282 23.53 9.53 -1.82
C GLN A 282 23.49 8.17 -1.09
N THR A 283 22.28 7.69 -0.78
CA THR A 283 22.08 6.41 -0.09
C THR A 283 22.45 5.22 -0.98
N LEU A 284 22.08 5.27 -2.26
CA LEU A 284 22.48 4.29 -3.28
C LEU A 284 24.00 4.25 -3.43
N ASN A 285 24.65 5.39 -3.62
CA ASN A 285 26.11 5.46 -3.72
C ASN A 285 26.80 4.91 -2.48
N GLN A 286 26.26 5.15 -1.28
CA GLN A 286 26.81 4.56 -0.07
C GLN A 286 26.69 3.03 -0.06
N LEU A 287 25.57 2.47 -0.55
CA LEU A 287 25.42 1.02 -0.70
C LEU A 287 26.47 0.45 -1.67
N LEU A 288 26.69 1.11 -2.80
CA LEU A 288 27.72 0.71 -3.77
C LEU A 288 29.13 0.73 -3.16
N VAL A 289 29.46 1.76 -2.39
CA VAL A 289 30.75 1.86 -1.68
C VAL A 289 30.92 0.74 -0.66
N GLU A 290 29.88 0.40 0.11
CA GLU A 290 29.96 -0.73 1.04
C GLU A 290 30.10 -2.08 0.30
N MET A 291 29.39 -2.27 -0.82
CA MET A 291 29.49 -3.49 -1.64
C MET A 291 30.88 -3.69 -2.27
N ASP A 292 31.48 -2.62 -2.77
CA ASP A 292 32.84 -2.62 -3.33
C ASP A 292 33.90 -2.75 -2.21
N GLY A 293 33.57 -2.31 -0.99
CA GLY A 293 34.50 -2.10 0.12
C GLY A 293 34.87 -3.31 0.99
N PHE A 294 34.16 -4.45 0.91
CA PHE A 294 34.54 -5.65 1.69
C PHE A 294 35.40 -6.63 0.88
N GLU A 295 36.36 -7.27 1.56
CA GLU A 295 37.12 -8.38 0.98
C GLU A 295 36.25 -9.64 0.92
N GLN A 296 36.31 -10.39 -0.19
CA GLN A 296 35.52 -11.62 -0.38
C GLN A 296 35.78 -12.69 0.69
N ALA A 297 36.89 -12.59 1.42
CA ALA A 297 37.25 -13.48 2.52
C ALA A 297 36.37 -13.30 3.78
N THR A 298 35.57 -12.24 3.88
CA THR A 298 34.75 -11.95 5.06
C THR A 298 33.48 -12.81 5.17
N GLY A 299 33.11 -13.59 4.14
CA GLY A 299 31.96 -14.50 4.21
C GLY A 299 30.59 -13.79 4.35
N ILE A 300 30.48 -12.58 3.80
CA ILE A 300 29.23 -11.80 3.77
C ILE A 300 28.65 -11.89 2.36
N VAL A 301 27.39 -12.30 2.25
CA VAL A 301 26.64 -12.34 0.98
C VAL A 301 25.44 -11.40 1.08
N VAL A 302 25.26 -10.53 0.10
CA VAL A 302 24.10 -9.63 0.00
C VAL A 302 23.08 -10.23 -0.95
N ILE A 303 21.86 -10.49 -0.49
CA ILE A 303 20.74 -10.89 -1.33
C ILE A 303 19.75 -9.73 -1.39
N ALA A 304 19.32 -9.32 -2.58
CA ALA A 304 18.31 -8.29 -2.75
C ALA A 304 17.13 -8.81 -3.57
N SER A 305 15.90 -8.37 -3.28
CA SER A 305 14.73 -8.69 -4.10
C SER A 305 14.15 -7.47 -4.79
N THR A 306 13.70 -7.66 -6.03
CA THR A 306 12.97 -6.65 -6.81
C THR A 306 11.79 -7.29 -7.54
N ASN A 307 10.70 -6.54 -7.69
CA ASN A 307 9.62 -6.89 -8.61
C ASN A 307 9.81 -6.26 -9.99
N ARG A 308 10.74 -5.30 -10.11
CA ARG A 308 10.94 -4.46 -11.29
C ARG A 308 12.44 -4.34 -11.59
N PRO A 309 13.07 -5.36 -12.17
CA PRO A 309 14.48 -5.29 -12.53
C PRO A 309 14.76 -4.22 -13.61
N ASP A 310 13.75 -3.90 -14.44
CA ASP A 310 13.81 -2.96 -15.56
C ASP A 310 14.07 -1.49 -15.16
N ILE A 311 13.72 -1.11 -13.92
CA ILE A 311 13.93 0.25 -13.42
C ILE A 311 15.19 0.40 -12.58
N LEU A 312 15.96 -0.67 -12.37
CA LEU A 312 17.16 -0.61 -11.54
C LEU A 312 18.32 0.08 -12.26
N ASP A 313 19.11 0.85 -11.51
CA ASP A 313 20.35 1.45 -11.99
C ASP A 313 21.34 0.32 -12.33
N TYR A 314 21.84 0.35 -13.56
CA TYR A 314 22.85 -0.58 -14.05
C TYR A 314 24.11 -0.62 -13.18
N ALA A 315 24.39 0.43 -12.40
CA ALA A 315 25.45 0.42 -11.41
C ALA A 315 25.31 -0.71 -10.37
N LEU A 316 24.09 -1.11 -10.00
CA LEU A 316 23.85 -2.18 -9.03
C LEU A 316 24.16 -3.58 -9.59
N THR A 317 23.81 -3.82 -10.85
CA THR A 317 23.97 -5.12 -11.54
C THR A 317 25.35 -5.31 -12.19
N ARG A 318 26.29 -4.38 -11.96
CA ARG A 318 27.67 -4.53 -12.45
C ARG A 318 28.41 -5.67 -11.73
N PRO A 319 29.28 -6.41 -12.44
CA PRO A 319 30.13 -7.43 -11.82
C PRO A 319 30.91 -6.88 -10.62
N GLY A 320 30.89 -7.62 -9.51
CA GLY A 320 31.44 -7.21 -8.22
C GLY A 320 30.43 -6.61 -7.24
N ARG A 321 29.18 -6.40 -7.65
CA ARG A 321 28.07 -5.96 -6.79
C ARG A 321 26.99 -7.03 -6.76
N PHE A 322 25.86 -6.85 -7.46
CA PHE A 322 24.94 -7.94 -7.75
C PHE A 322 25.41 -8.66 -9.00
N ASP A 323 26.36 -9.58 -8.81
CA ASP A 323 27.02 -10.33 -9.87
C ASP A 323 26.24 -11.58 -10.31
N ARG A 324 25.25 -12.01 -9.53
CA ARG A 324 24.25 -13.00 -9.96
C ARG A 324 22.86 -12.42 -9.95
N GLU A 325 22.12 -12.63 -11.04
CA GLU A 325 20.69 -12.34 -11.11
C GLU A 325 19.95 -13.67 -11.29
N ILE A 326 19.04 -13.95 -10.35
CA ILE A 326 18.22 -15.17 -10.33
C ILE A 326 16.77 -14.74 -10.50
N THR A 327 16.16 -15.17 -11.61
CA THR A 327 14.75 -14.88 -11.87
C THR A 327 13.86 -15.90 -11.17
N VAL A 328 13.01 -15.44 -10.26
CA VAL A 328 12.00 -16.23 -9.55
C VAL A 328 10.63 -15.97 -10.17
N GLY A 329 10.34 -16.75 -11.22
CA GLY A 329 9.10 -16.67 -11.99
C GLY A 329 7.88 -17.27 -11.28
N LEU A 330 6.74 -17.25 -11.98
CA LEU A 330 5.54 -17.99 -11.58
C LEU A 330 5.78 -19.49 -11.76
N ALA A 331 5.25 -20.30 -10.85
CA ALA A 331 5.41 -21.75 -10.89
C ALA A 331 4.59 -22.37 -12.04
N SER A 332 5.15 -23.42 -12.65
CA SER A 332 4.45 -24.31 -13.58
C SER A 332 3.32 -25.06 -12.89
N ALA A 333 2.44 -25.74 -13.65
CA ALA A 333 1.38 -26.57 -13.06
C ALA A 333 1.90 -27.59 -12.02
N THR A 334 3.04 -28.25 -12.28
CA THR A 334 3.67 -29.18 -11.32
C THR A 334 4.23 -28.45 -10.11
N GLY A 335 4.83 -27.27 -10.31
CA GLY A 335 5.32 -26.41 -9.23
C GLY A 335 4.18 -25.90 -8.33
N ARG A 336 3.05 -25.50 -8.92
CA ARG A 336 1.84 -25.10 -8.19
C ARG A 336 1.28 -26.23 -7.35
N GLU A 337 1.24 -27.45 -7.88
CA GLU A 337 0.84 -28.64 -7.11
C GLU A 337 1.77 -28.87 -5.91
N ALA A 338 3.09 -28.71 -6.10
CA ALA A 338 4.06 -28.82 -5.00
C ALA A 338 3.86 -27.73 -3.94
N ILE A 339 3.61 -26.48 -4.34
CA ILE A 339 3.29 -25.37 -3.43
C ILE A 339 2.00 -25.66 -2.65
N LEU A 340 0.94 -26.10 -3.33
CA LEU A 340 -0.33 -26.49 -2.72
C LEU A 340 -0.11 -27.61 -1.69
N ARG A 341 0.72 -28.60 -2.00
CA ARG A 341 1.07 -29.69 -1.07
C ARG A 341 1.76 -29.20 0.19
N VAL A 342 2.63 -28.18 0.11
CA VAL A 342 3.28 -27.58 1.28
C VAL A 342 2.25 -26.89 2.17
N HIS A 343 1.37 -26.07 1.59
CA HIS A 343 0.35 -25.33 2.35
C HIS A 343 -0.75 -26.26 2.89
N ALA A 344 -1.08 -27.33 2.17
CA ALA A 344 -2.04 -28.36 2.56
C ALA A 344 -1.65 -29.08 3.87
N ARG A 345 -0.36 -29.21 4.21
CA ARG A 345 0.10 -29.90 5.44
C ARG A 345 -0.49 -29.33 6.73
N LYS A 346 -0.88 -28.05 6.71
CA LYS A 346 -1.45 -27.34 7.87
C LYS A 346 -2.98 -27.42 7.93
N LEU A 347 -3.63 -28.03 6.94
CA LEU A 347 -5.09 -28.04 6.78
C LEU A 347 -5.63 -29.48 6.77
N THR A 348 -6.84 -29.65 7.29
CA THR A 348 -7.58 -30.90 7.16
C THR A 348 -8.30 -30.92 5.81
N LEU A 349 -7.73 -31.62 4.84
CA LEU A 349 -8.32 -31.80 3.51
C LEU A 349 -9.09 -33.12 3.43
N GLU A 350 -10.09 -33.17 2.56
CA GLU A 350 -10.75 -34.42 2.18
C GLU A 350 -9.75 -35.34 1.44
N PRO A 351 -9.70 -36.66 1.73
CA PRO A 351 -8.73 -37.58 1.13
C PRO A 351 -8.76 -37.66 -0.39
N GLU A 352 -9.92 -37.39 -0.99
CA GLU A 352 -10.16 -37.47 -2.44
C GLU A 352 -9.89 -36.14 -3.17
N LEU A 353 -9.46 -35.09 -2.46
CA LEU A 353 -9.21 -33.78 -3.07
C LEU A 353 -7.95 -33.80 -3.94
N ASP A 354 -8.13 -33.80 -5.26
CA ASP A 354 -7.05 -33.74 -6.24
C ASP A 354 -6.41 -32.33 -6.30
N LEU A 355 -5.21 -32.19 -5.72
CA LEU A 355 -4.41 -30.96 -5.79
C LEU A 355 -3.88 -30.68 -7.22
N GLY A 356 -3.76 -31.70 -8.06
CA GLY A 356 -3.36 -31.53 -9.46
C GLY A 356 -4.47 -30.84 -10.28
N TRP A 357 -5.73 -31.20 -10.05
CA TRP A 357 -6.88 -30.47 -10.59
C TRP A 357 -6.86 -29.00 -10.15
N LEU A 358 -6.60 -28.74 -8.87
CA LEU A 358 -6.52 -27.37 -8.36
C LEU A 358 -5.39 -26.58 -9.03
N ALA A 359 -4.21 -27.18 -9.18
CA ALA A 359 -3.06 -26.55 -9.84
C ALA A 359 -3.33 -26.21 -11.32
N ARG A 360 -4.08 -27.05 -12.04
CA ARG A 360 -4.53 -26.78 -13.42
C ARG A 360 -5.56 -25.66 -13.46
N GLY A 361 -6.44 -25.58 -12.47
CA GLY A 361 -7.49 -24.56 -12.37
C GLY A 361 -7.01 -23.18 -11.87
N THR A 362 -5.73 -23.02 -11.54
CA THR A 362 -5.14 -21.76 -11.04
C THR A 362 -3.95 -21.30 -11.89
N PRO A 363 -4.09 -21.16 -13.23
CA PRO A 363 -3.02 -20.67 -14.07
C PRO A 363 -2.64 -19.25 -13.69
N GLY A 364 -1.34 -18.95 -13.66
CA GLY A 364 -0.82 -17.62 -13.33
C GLY A 364 -0.84 -17.25 -11.84
N PHE A 365 -1.34 -18.11 -10.95
CA PHE A 365 -1.31 -17.84 -9.50
C PHE A 365 0.13 -17.85 -8.98
N SER A 366 0.47 -16.87 -8.15
CA SER A 366 1.71 -16.88 -7.38
C SER A 366 1.61 -17.85 -6.19
N GLY A 367 2.75 -18.16 -5.56
CA GLY A 367 2.74 -19.00 -4.35
C GLY A 367 1.92 -18.40 -3.21
N ALA A 368 1.94 -17.07 -3.08
CA ALA A 368 1.10 -16.34 -2.13
C ALA A 368 -0.40 -16.45 -2.46
N ASP A 369 -0.77 -16.41 -3.75
CA ASP A 369 -2.17 -16.56 -4.18
C ASP A 369 -2.69 -17.97 -3.89
N LEU A 370 -1.86 -19.00 -4.11
CA LEU A 370 -2.20 -20.39 -3.77
C LEU A 370 -2.35 -20.61 -2.27
N ALA A 371 -1.49 -19.99 -1.46
CA ALA A 371 -1.62 -20.01 -0.01
C ALA A 371 -2.93 -19.34 0.44
N ASN A 372 -3.26 -18.19 -0.16
CA ASN A 372 -4.50 -17.48 0.11
C ASN A 372 -5.74 -18.29 -0.32
N LEU A 373 -5.68 -18.97 -1.47
CA LEU A 373 -6.74 -19.84 -1.97
C LEU A 373 -7.10 -20.95 -0.98
N LEU A 374 -6.10 -21.68 -0.47
CA LEU A 374 -6.34 -22.74 0.50
C LEU A 374 -6.84 -22.19 1.84
N ASN A 375 -6.36 -21.01 2.25
CA ASN A 375 -6.83 -20.34 3.46
C ASN A 375 -8.31 -19.92 3.34
N GLU A 376 -8.69 -19.32 2.23
CA GLU A 376 -10.08 -18.95 1.93
C GLU A 376 -11.00 -20.19 1.85
N ALA A 377 -10.50 -21.29 1.27
CA ALA A 377 -11.23 -22.56 1.24
C ALA A 377 -11.44 -23.13 2.66
N ALA A 378 -10.45 -22.99 3.54
CA ALA A 378 -10.57 -23.41 4.94
C ALA A 378 -11.56 -22.53 5.73
N ILE A 379 -11.59 -21.23 5.48
CA ILE A 379 -12.57 -20.31 6.06
C ILE A 379 -13.98 -20.65 5.59
N ALA A 380 -14.17 -20.94 4.30
CA ALA A 380 -15.45 -21.39 3.75
C ALA A 380 -15.92 -22.70 4.38
N ALA A 381 -15.05 -23.71 4.46
CA ALA A 381 -15.35 -24.98 5.13
C ALA A 381 -15.76 -24.79 6.60
N THR A 382 -15.07 -23.89 7.31
CA THR A 382 -15.38 -23.56 8.70
C THR A 382 -16.74 -22.89 8.84
N ARG A 383 -17.07 -21.95 7.94
CA ARG A 383 -18.37 -21.26 7.91
C ARG A 383 -19.52 -22.26 7.72
N ASP A 384 -19.30 -23.26 6.90
CA ASP A 384 -20.31 -24.28 6.58
C ASP A 384 -20.31 -25.43 7.61
N ASN A 385 -19.52 -25.32 8.70
CA ASN A 385 -19.32 -26.34 9.74
C ASN A 385 -18.89 -27.71 9.17
N ALA A 386 -18.15 -27.72 8.06
CA ALA A 386 -17.63 -28.94 7.45
C ALA A 386 -16.42 -29.49 8.24
N PRO A 387 -16.26 -30.82 8.35
CA PRO A 387 -15.14 -31.42 9.09
C PRO A 387 -13.79 -31.33 8.36
N ALA A 388 -13.81 -31.11 7.04
CA ALA A 388 -12.63 -31.00 6.18
C ALA A 388 -12.90 -30.06 5.00
N VAL A 389 -11.83 -29.56 4.39
CA VAL A 389 -11.91 -28.78 3.15
C VAL A 389 -12.14 -29.72 1.97
N ALA A 390 -13.33 -29.63 1.39
CA ALA A 390 -13.76 -30.36 0.20
C ALA A 390 -13.74 -29.47 -1.06
N ARG A 391 -13.98 -30.10 -2.21
CA ARG A 391 -13.99 -29.43 -3.53
C ARG A 391 -14.91 -28.19 -3.62
N PRO A 392 -16.15 -28.19 -3.09
CA PRO A 392 -17.03 -27.01 -3.18
C PRO A 392 -16.44 -25.77 -2.49
N HIS A 393 -15.73 -25.96 -1.38
CA HIS A 393 -15.09 -24.84 -0.66
C HIS A 393 -13.91 -24.26 -1.44
N VAL A 394 -13.15 -25.12 -2.14
CA VAL A 394 -12.04 -24.71 -3.00
C VAL A 394 -12.54 -23.97 -4.23
N GLU A 395 -13.60 -24.47 -4.88
CA GLU A 395 -14.24 -23.78 -6.01
C GLU A 395 -14.79 -22.42 -5.58
N TYR A 396 -15.47 -22.35 -4.43
CA TYR A 396 -15.93 -21.08 -3.85
C TYR A 396 -14.79 -20.09 -3.61
N ALA A 397 -13.69 -20.55 -3.01
CA ALA A 397 -12.52 -19.71 -2.75
C ALA A 397 -11.84 -19.22 -4.04
N ARG A 398 -11.74 -20.09 -5.04
CA ARG A 398 -11.20 -19.76 -6.36
C ARG A 398 -12.05 -18.71 -7.04
N ASP A 399 -13.36 -18.89 -7.06
CA ASP A 399 -14.31 -17.94 -7.66
C ASP A 399 -14.24 -16.60 -6.93
N LYS A 400 -14.14 -16.61 -5.59
CA LYS A 400 -13.97 -15.38 -4.79
C LYS A 400 -12.67 -14.64 -5.11
N ILE A 401 -11.57 -15.34 -5.34
CA ILE A 401 -10.27 -14.71 -5.68
C ILE A 401 -10.27 -14.17 -7.11
N LEU A 402 -10.78 -14.96 -8.07
CA LEU A 402 -10.77 -14.60 -9.49
C LEU A 402 -11.80 -13.53 -9.85
N MET A 403 -13.00 -13.61 -9.29
CA MET A 403 -14.16 -12.80 -9.68
C MET A 403 -14.55 -11.78 -8.61
N GLY A 404 -14.03 -11.92 -7.40
CA GLY A 404 -14.43 -11.14 -6.23
C GLY A 404 -15.55 -11.79 -5.43
N ALA A 405 -15.80 -11.24 -4.25
CA ALA A 405 -16.86 -11.70 -3.37
C ALA A 405 -18.24 -11.46 -4.00
N GLU A 406 -19.13 -12.43 -3.80
CA GLU A 406 -20.54 -12.33 -4.20
C GLU A 406 -21.27 -11.27 -3.38
N ARG A 407 -22.10 -10.47 -4.05
CA ARG A 407 -22.85 -9.37 -3.40
C ARG A 407 -24.22 -9.85 -2.95
N HIS A 408 -24.29 -10.46 -1.76
CA HIS A 408 -25.56 -10.84 -1.16
C HIS A 408 -26.44 -9.60 -0.88
N GLY A 409 -27.71 -9.64 -1.29
CA GLY A 409 -28.69 -8.56 -1.06
C GLY A 409 -28.71 -7.46 -2.13
N PHE A 410 -27.95 -7.59 -3.21
CA PHE A 410 -28.07 -6.69 -4.36
C PHE A 410 -29.30 -7.09 -5.19
N MET A 411 -30.35 -6.26 -5.17
CA MET A 411 -31.54 -6.47 -5.99
C MET A 411 -31.28 -5.91 -7.39
N ILE A 412 -31.24 -6.80 -8.38
CA ILE A 412 -31.14 -6.48 -9.81
C ILE A 412 -32.55 -6.56 -10.39
N ASP A 413 -32.93 -5.60 -11.23
CA ASP A 413 -34.20 -5.67 -11.95
C ASP A 413 -34.24 -6.89 -12.87
N GLU A 414 -35.41 -7.50 -13.06
CA GLU A 414 -35.51 -8.71 -13.87
C GLU A 414 -35.07 -8.48 -15.32
N SER A 415 -35.30 -7.27 -15.86
CA SER A 415 -34.85 -6.90 -17.20
C SER A 415 -33.32 -6.77 -17.30
N GLU A 416 -32.67 -6.23 -16.28
CA GLU A 416 -31.20 -6.12 -16.20
C GLU A 416 -30.55 -7.49 -15.99
N ARG A 417 -31.16 -8.35 -15.17
CA ARG A 417 -30.72 -9.74 -14.97
C ARG A 417 -30.83 -10.53 -16.26
N TYR A 418 -31.92 -10.37 -17.01
CA TYR A 418 -32.09 -10.98 -18.33
C TYR A 418 -31.06 -10.45 -19.34
N ALA A 419 -30.83 -9.14 -19.38
CA ALA A 419 -29.80 -8.56 -20.25
C ALA A 419 -28.40 -9.10 -19.94
N THR A 420 -28.08 -9.25 -18.66
CA THR A 420 -26.83 -9.88 -18.19
C THR A 420 -26.74 -11.34 -18.63
N ALA A 421 -27.83 -12.11 -18.50
CA ALA A 421 -27.86 -13.50 -18.97
C ALA A 421 -27.62 -13.62 -20.47
N VAL A 422 -28.21 -12.72 -21.28
CA VAL A 422 -27.98 -12.67 -22.73
C VAL A 422 -26.53 -12.29 -23.04
N HIS A 423 -25.98 -11.33 -22.31
CA HIS A 423 -24.57 -10.91 -22.44
C HIS A 423 -23.62 -12.08 -22.18
N GLU A 424 -23.74 -12.74 -21.03
CA GLU A 424 -22.89 -13.88 -20.67
C GLU A 424 -23.06 -15.07 -21.63
N ALA A 425 -24.30 -15.33 -22.06
CA ALA A 425 -24.56 -16.37 -23.05
C ALA A 425 -23.89 -16.08 -24.41
N GLY A 426 -23.69 -14.80 -24.76
CA GLY A 426 -22.90 -14.37 -25.92
C GLY A 426 -21.44 -14.79 -25.84
N HIS A 427 -20.78 -14.55 -24.71
CA HIS A 427 -19.41 -15.01 -24.48
C HIS A 427 -19.28 -16.52 -24.59
N VAL A 428 -20.22 -17.26 -23.98
CA VAL A 428 -20.23 -18.73 -24.03
C VAL A 428 -20.43 -19.24 -25.45
N ALA A 429 -21.38 -18.67 -26.21
CA ALA A 429 -21.66 -19.11 -27.57
C ALA A 429 -20.45 -18.92 -28.50
N VAL A 430 -19.78 -17.78 -28.41
CA VAL A 430 -18.57 -17.52 -29.20
C VAL A 430 -17.40 -18.38 -28.71
N GLY A 431 -17.21 -18.50 -27.39
CA GLY A 431 -16.17 -19.32 -26.78
C GLY A 431 -16.25 -20.81 -27.12
N LEU A 432 -17.45 -21.34 -27.33
CA LEU A 432 -17.67 -22.73 -27.76
C LEU A 432 -17.50 -22.95 -29.28
N ASP A 433 -17.51 -21.88 -30.08
CA ASP A 433 -17.39 -21.95 -31.55
C ASP A 433 -15.96 -21.74 -32.02
N VAL A 434 -15.18 -20.91 -31.31
CA VAL A 434 -13.76 -20.68 -31.61
C VAL A 434 -12.93 -21.96 -31.47
N GLN A 435 -11.93 -22.11 -32.34
CA GLN A 435 -11.16 -23.36 -32.44
C GLN A 435 -9.96 -23.41 -31.49
N HIS A 436 -9.31 -22.26 -31.26
CA HIS A 436 -8.07 -22.19 -30.49
C HIS A 436 -8.27 -21.65 -29.08
N GLY A 437 -9.48 -21.15 -28.77
CA GLY A 437 -9.86 -20.57 -27.49
C GLY A 437 -9.76 -21.55 -26.33
N ASP A 438 -9.73 -20.99 -25.12
CA ASP A 438 -9.70 -21.79 -23.89
C ASP A 438 -11.12 -22.31 -23.56
N PRO A 439 -11.26 -23.54 -23.05
CA PRO A 439 -12.57 -24.13 -22.80
C PRO A 439 -13.33 -23.37 -21.70
N ILE A 440 -14.63 -23.21 -21.92
CA ILE A 440 -15.53 -22.57 -20.95
C ILE A 440 -15.77 -23.53 -19.78
N HIS A 441 -15.41 -23.08 -18.59
CA HIS A 441 -15.60 -23.84 -17.36
C HIS A 441 -16.96 -23.55 -16.73
N LYS A 442 -17.33 -22.27 -16.64
CA LYS A 442 -18.46 -21.81 -15.81
C LYS A 442 -18.99 -20.47 -16.31
N VAL A 443 -20.29 -20.27 -16.17
CA VAL A 443 -20.96 -19.00 -16.43
C VAL A 443 -21.87 -18.65 -15.25
N SER A 444 -21.89 -17.39 -14.83
CA SER A 444 -22.75 -16.91 -13.74
C SER A 444 -23.27 -15.52 -14.03
N ILE A 445 -24.55 -15.28 -13.70
CA ILE A 445 -25.20 -13.96 -13.78
C ILE A 445 -25.31 -13.29 -12.40
N LEU A 446 -24.61 -13.83 -11.39
CA LEU A 446 -24.57 -13.25 -10.06
C LEU A 446 -23.54 -12.12 -10.01
N PRO A 447 -23.88 -10.98 -9.38
CA PRO A 447 -22.97 -9.86 -9.26
C PRO A 447 -21.78 -10.24 -8.35
N ARG A 448 -20.57 -10.16 -8.90
CA ARG A 448 -19.31 -10.45 -8.20
C ARG A 448 -18.35 -9.28 -8.34
N GLY A 449 -17.89 -8.76 -7.20
CA GLY A 449 -17.01 -7.59 -7.17
C GLY A 449 -17.60 -6.40 -7.95
N ARG A 450 -16.98 -6.05 -9.08
CA ARG A 450 -17.40 -4.97 -9.99
C ARG A 450 -18.22 -5.45 -11.20
N ALA A 451 -18.28 -6.76 -11.45
CA ALA A 451 -18.97 -7.35 -12.59
C ALA A 451 -20.41 -7.77 -12.20
N LEU A 452 -21.34 -7.65 -13.15
CA LEU A 452 -22.74 -8.08 -12.99
C LEU A 452 -22.96 -9.54 -13.37
N GLY A 453 -22.15 -10.07 -14.29
CA GLY A 453 -22.04 -11.46 -14.67
C GLY A 453 -20.58 -11.80 -15.00
N VAL A 454 -20.28 -13.09 -15.14
CA VAL A 454 -18.95 -13.54 -15.52
C VAL A 454 -18.98 -14.89 -16.23
N THR A 455 -18.25 -14.97 -17.34
CA THR A 455 -17.94 -16.21 -18.06
C THR A 455 -16.47 -16.56 -17.84
N GLN A 456 -16.21 -17.74 -17.29
CA GLN A 456 -14.87 -18.23 -16.99
C GLN A 456 -14.39 -19.23 -18.04
N ALA A 457 -13.33 -18.86 -18.76
CA ALA A 457 -12.54 -19.80 -19.55
C ALA A 457 -11.31 -20.24 -18.74
N LEU A 458 -11.02 -21.55 -18.74
CA LEU A 458 -9.83 -22.10 -18.09
C LEU A 458 -8.91 -22.77 -19.12
N PRO A 459 -7.66 -22.33 -19.28
CA PRO A 459 -6.72 -23.01 -20.15
C PRO A 459 -6.36 -24.40 -19.60
N GLU A 460 -6.29 -25.41 -20.46
CA GLU A 460 -5.88 -26.76 -20.07
C GLU A 460 -4.37 -26.86 -19.79
N ARG A 461 -3.58 -25.97 -20.39
CA ARG A 461 -2.12 -25.89 -20.25
C ARG A 461 -1.64 -24.46 -20.23
N ASP A 462 -0.55 -24.22 -19.50
CA ASP A 462 0.14 -22.94 -19.51
C ASP A 462 0.78 -22.71 -20.90
N ARG A 463 0.21 -21.82 -21.72
CA ARG A 463 0.71 -21.50 -23.06
C ARG A 463 1.76 -20.39 -23.01
N LEU A 464 3.01 -20.72 -23.30
CA LEU A 464 4.08 -19.72 -23.45
C LEU A 464 4.04 -19.02 -24.81
N MET A 465 3.73 -19.77 -25.88
CA MET A 465 3.60 -19.22 -27.23
C MET A 465 2.14 -18.97 -27.55
N LYS A 466 1.79 -17.69 -27.80
CA LYS A 466 0.44 -17.28 -28.22
C LYS A 466 0.45 -17.07 -29.73
N THR A 467 -0.32 -17.88 -30.46
CA THR A 467 -0.46 -17.72 -31.92
C THR A 467 -1.41 -16.56 -32.23
N ARG A 468 -1.35 -16.05 -33.47
CA ARG A 468 -2.25 -14.99 -33.94
C ARG A 468 -3.71 -15.43 -33.81
N GLU A 469 -4.01 -16.65 -34.24
CA GLU A 469 -5.36 -17.24 -34.24
C GLU A 469 -5.92 -17.34 -32.82
N TYR A 470 -5.09 -17.69 -31.84
CA TYR A 470 -5.49 -17.73 -30.44
C TYR A 470 -5.84 -16.35 -29.87
N LEU A 471 -5.07 -15.31 -30.24
CA LEU A 471 -5.35 -13.94 -29.82
C LEU A 471 -6.61 -13.39 -30.50
N GLU A 472 -6.80 -13.68 -31.79
CA GLU A 472 -8.03 -13.32 -32.52
C GLU A 472 -9.27 -14.03 -31.93
N ASP A 473 -9.16 -15.32 -31.59
CA ASP A 473 -10.22 -16.08 -30.93
C ASP A 473 -10.54 -15.51 -29.53
N GLN A 474 -9.54 -15.05 -28.76
CA GLN A 474 -9.77 -14.35 -27.49
C GLN A 474 -10.50 -13.02 -27.67
N ILE A 475 -10.11 -12.22 -28.66
CA ILE A 475 -10.79 -10.95 -28.97
C ILE A 475 -12.24 -11.23 -29.36
N ALA A 476 -12.50 -12.23 -30.21
CA ALA A 476 -13.84 -12.62 -30.59
C ALA A 476 -14.69 -13.04 -29.38
N MET A 477 -14.15 -13.86 -28.47
CA MET A 477 -14.84 -14.25 -27.24
C MET A 477 -15.18 -13.04 -26.37
N LEU A 478 -14.24 -12.12 -26.15
CA LEU A 478 -14.46 -10.89 -25.37
C LEU A 478 -15.54 -10.00 -25.98
N LEU A 479 -15.68 -9.98 -27.31
CA LEU A 479 -16.71 -9.20 -27.99
C LEU A 479 -18.07 -9.93 -28.08
N GLY A 480 -18.13 -11.20 -27.66
CA GLY A 480 -19.34 -12.03 -27.71
C GLY A 480 -20.52 -11.47 -26.94
N GLY A 481 -20.29 -10.91 -25.75
CA GLY A 481 -21.35 -10.27 -24.95
C GLY A 481 -21.97 -9.07 -25.64
N ARG A 482 -21.14 -8.17 -26.19
CA ARG A 482 -21.62 -7.03 -27.00
C ARG A 482 -22.40 -7.50 -28.23
N ALA A 483 -21.93 -8.53 -28.92
CA ALA A 483 -22.60 -9.08 -30.10
C ALA A 483 -23.99 -9.65 -29.74
N ALA A 484 -24.11 -10.34 -28.60
CA ALA A 484 -25.39 -10.85 -28.10
C ALA A 484 -26.38 -9.73 -27.77
N GLU A 485 -25.94 -8.66 -27.11
CA GLU A 485 -26.80 -7.50 -26.85
C GLU A 485 -27.34 -6.88 -28.14
N GLN A 486 -26.47 -6.65 -29.13
CA GLN A 486 -26.86 -6.03 -30.39
C GLN A 486 -27.86 -6.89 -31.18
N ILE A 487 -27.67 -8.21 -31.19
CA ILE A 487 -28.45 -9.12 -32.05
C ILE A 487 -29.75 -9.56 -31.39
N LEU A 488 -29.72 -9.80 -30.08
CA LEU A 488 -30.82 -10.41 -29.35
C LEU A 488 -31.65 -9.40 -28.54
N LEU A 489 -31.04 -8.30 -28.09
CA LEU A 489 -31.71 -7.25 -27.33
C LEU A 489 -31.96 -5.97 -28.14
N ASP A 490 -31.38 -5.87 -29.35
CA ASP A 490 -31.45 -4.67 -30.22
C ASP A 490 -31.03 -3.38 -29.48
N THR A 491 -30.09 -3.51 -28.54
CA THR A 491 -29.58 -2.40 -27.73
C THR A 491 -28.12 -2.63 -27.35
N MET A 492 -27.49 -1.61 -26.76
CA MET A 492 -26.11 -1.67 -26.28
C MET A 492 -26.05 -1.15 -24.84
N THR A 493 -25.52 -1.96 -23.92
CA THR A 493 -25.33 -1.55 -22.52
C THR A 493 -23.92 -1.04 -22.27
N ALA A 494 -23.69 -0.35 -21.15
CA ALA A 494 -22.36 0.02 -20.70
C ALA A 494 -21.56 -1.17 -20.08
N GLY A 495 -22.22 -2.32 -19.87
CA GLY A 495 -21.63 -3.51 -19.23
C GLY A 495 -20.43 -4.07 -19.98
N ALA A 496 -20.43 -4.01 -21.33
CA ALA A 496 -19.35 -4.52 -22.18
C ALA A 496 -18.04 -3.70 -22.15
N SER A 497 -17.97 -2.62 -21.37
CA SER A 497 -16.84 -1.68 -21.38
C SER A 497 -15.50 -2.34 -21.06
N ASN A 498 -15.45 -3.19 -20.03
CA ASN A 498 -14.25 -3.92 -19.62
C ASN A 498 -13.80 -4.93 -20.69
N ASP A 499 -14.74 -5.60 -21.36
CA ASP A 499 -14.39 -6.59 -22.38
C ASP A 499 -13.87 -5.92 -23.66
N ILE A 500 -14.43 -4.76 -24.03
CA ILE A 500 -13.94 -3.93 -25.12
C ILE A 500 -12.53 -3.40 -24.80
N GLU A 501 -12.30 -2.90 -23.58
CA GLU A 501 -10.98 -2.43 -23.16
C GLU A 501 -9.91 -3.54 -23.32
N ARG A 502 -10.21 -4.74 -22.82
CA ARG A 502 -9.32 -5.90 -22.93
C ARG A 502 -9.11 -6.34 -24.38
N ALA A 503 -10.18 -6.37 -25.18
CA ALA A 503 -10.11 -6.71 -26.60
C ALA A 503 -9.20 -5.74 -27.37
N VAL A 504 -9.34 -4.44 -27.13
CA VAL A 504 -8.50 -3.39 -27.73
C VAL A 504 -7.06 -3.50 -27.24
N GLU A 505 -6.82 -3.78 -25.96
CA GLU A 505 -5.46 -3.96 -25.43
C GLU A 505 -4.73 -5.13 -26.12
N ILE A 506 -5.40 -6.28 -26.27
CA ILE A 506 -4.84 -7.45 -26.96
C ILE A 506 -4.54 -7.11 -28.42
N ALA A 507 -5.50 -6.50 -29.13
CA ALA A 507 -5.33 -6.09 -30.52
C ALA A 507 -4.17 -5.10 -30.68
N ARG A 508 -4.05 -4.12 -29.77
CA ARG A 508 -2.96 -3.15 -29.79
C ARG A 508 -1.60 -3.82 -29.58
N LYS A 509 -1.49 -4.78 -28.65
CA LYS A 509 -0.27 -5.59 -28.45
C LYS A 509 0.10 -6.41 -29.68
N MET A 510 -0.91 -7.01 -30.34
CA MET A 510 -0.69 -7.73 -31.60
C MET A 510 -0.04 -6.83 -32.66
N VAL A 511 -0.49 -5.59 -32.79
CA VAL A 511 0.03 -4.64 -33.78
C VAL A 511 1.37 -4.02 -33.35
N ALA A 512 1.43 -3.50 -32.13
CA ALA A 512 2.51 -2.62 -31.67
C ALA A 512 3.68 -3.34 -31.01
N GLU A 513 3.49 -4.56 -30.48
CA GLU A 513 4.54 -5.28 -29.77
C GLU A 513 4.94 -6.58 -30.48
N TYR A 514 3.95 -7.33 -30.99
CA TYR A 514 4.16 -8.66 -31.57
C TYR A 514 4.35 -8.63 -33.09
N GLY A 515 4.05 -7.51 -33.76
CA GLY A 515 4.21 -7.40 -35.21
C GLY A 515 3.26 -8.26 -36.03
N MET A 516 2.09 -8.62 -35.48
CA MET A 516 1.07 -9.49 -36.09
C MET A 516 0.08 -8.72 -36.97
N SER A 517 0.52 -7.66 -37.64
CA SER A 517 -0.34 -6.80 -38.47
C SER A 517 0.22 -6.64 -39.88
N PRO A 518 -0.58 -6.15 -40.85
CA PRO A 518 -0.09 -5.80 -42.18
C PRO A 518 1.03 -4.74 -42.18
N LEU A 519 1.25 -4.03 -41.06
CA LEU A 519 2.36 -3.08 -40.90
C LEU A 519 3.73 -3.78 -40.83
N GLY A 520 3.75 -5.10 -40.62
CA GLY A 520 4.96 -5.89 -40.44
C GLY A 520 5.46 -5.92 -38.99
N PRO A 521 6.70 -6.38 -38.76
CA PRO A 521 7.28 -6.56 -37.43
C PRO A 521 7.74 -5.23 -36.81
N VAL A 522 6.78 -4.37 -36.48
CA VAL A 522 7.00 -3.11 -35.78
C VAL A 522 6.95 -3.35 -34.26
N HIS A 523 7.90 -2.78 -33.53
CA HIS A 523 7.91 -2.75 -32.07
C HIS A 523 7.91 -1.29 -31.58
N LEU A 524 6.77 -0.83 -31.08
CA LEU A 524 6.63 0.42 -30.38
C LEU A 524 7.28 0.20 -29.01
N GLY A 525 8.43 0.83 -28.76
CA GLY A 525 9.24 0.62 -27.55
C GLY A 525 8.54 1.03 -26.25
N LYS A 526 9.20 1.78 -25.37
CA LYS A 526 8.56 2.20 -24.11
C LYS A 526 7.46 3.25 -24.40
N PRO A 527 6.39 3.30 -23.59
CA PRO A 527 5.32 4.30 -23.75
C PRO A 527 5.83 5.75 -23.73
N ASP A 528 6.93 6.00 -23.01
CA ASP A 528 7.55 7.32 -22.85
C ASP A 528 8.50 7.70 -23.99
N ASP A 529 8.77 6.77 -24.91
CA ASP A 529 9.63 7.07 -26.06
C ASP A 529 8.87 7.97 -27.04
N PRO A 530 9.50 9.02 -27.60
CA PRO A 530 8.85 9.89 -28.56
C PRO A 530 8.64 9.14 -29.89
N HIS A 531 7.39 8.85 -30.22
CA HIS A 531 6.98 8.18 -31.47
C HIS A 531 6.40 9.18 -32.48
N SER A 532 6.50 8.87 -33.78
CA SER A 532 5.87 9.72 -34.81
C SER A 532 4.35 9.55 -34.82
N GLN A 533 3.61 10.66 -34.91
CA GLN A 533 2.14 10.65 -34.97
C GLN A 533 1.62 9.74 -36.10
N SER A 534 2.23 9.81 -37.28
CA SER A 534 1.88 8.97 -38.42
C SER A 534 2.03 7.46 -38.18
N LEU A 535 2.91 7.05 -37.26
CA LEU A 535 3.07 5.64 -36.90
C LEU A 535 1.96 5.22 -35.93
N LEU A 536 1.65 6.08 -34.96
CA LEU A 536 0.57 5.88 -34.00
C LEU A 536 -0.78 5.76 -34.72
N ASP A 537 -1.08 6.67 -35.65
CA ASP A 537 -2.31 6.64 -36.45
C ASP A 537 -2.45 5.30 -37.21
N ARG A 538 -1.36 4.83 -37.82
CA ARG A 538 -1.35 3.54 -38.55
C ARG A 538 -1.59 2.35 -37.62
N ILE A 539 -1.02 2.38 -36.42
CA ILE A 539 -1.21 1.34 -35.41
C ILE A 539 -2.66 1.33 -34.92
N GLU A 540 -3.24 2.50 -34.68
CA GLU A 540 -4.64 2.64 -34.25
C GLU A 540 -5.61 2.15 -35.33
N CYS A 541 -5.39 2.52 -36.60
CA CYS A 541 -6.17 1.99 -37.72
C CYS A 541 -6.11 0.45 -37.78
N ALA A 542 -4.89 -0.13 -37.75
CA ALA A 542 -4.73 -1.58 -37.80
C ALA A 542 -5.34 -2.29 -36.57
N THR A 543 -5.31 -1.65 -35.41
CA THR A 543 -5.95 -2.16 -34.18
C THR A 543 -7.47 -2.20 -34.35
N ASN A 544 -8.05 -1.11 -34.84
CA ASN A 544 -9.49 -1.02 -35.11
C ASN A 544 -9.95 -2.03 -36.16
N ASP A 545 -9.16 -2.26 -37.21
CA ASP A 545 -9.48 -3.26 -38.24
C ASP A 545 -9.59 -4.67 -37.65
N ILE A 546 -8.66 -5.05 -36.76
CA ILE A 546 -8.68 -6.35 -36.07
C ILE A 546 -9.93 -6.46 -35.18
N VAL A 547 -10.18 -5.44 -34.34
CA VAL A 547 -11.32 -5.44 -33.41
C VAL A 547 -12.65 -5.52 -34.17
N ASN A 548 -12.82 -4.73 -35.23
CA ASN A 548 -14.04 -4.73 -36.04
C ASN A 548 -14.25 -6.07 -36.78
N ALA A 549 -13.18 -6.67 -37.30
CA ALA A 549 -13.26 -7.99 -37.93
C ALA A 549 -13.71 -9.08 -36.94
N GLN A 550 -13.15 -9.09 -35.73
CA GLN A 550 -13.57 -10.04 -34.70
C GLN A 550 -14.97 -9.74 -34.13
N MET A 551 -15.37 -8.48 -34.07
CA MET A 551 -16.74 -8.08 -33.71
C MET A 551 -17.76 -8.64 -34.72
N GLN A 552 -17.48 -8.50 -36.03
CA GLN A 552 -18.34 -9.06 -37.07
C GLN A 552 -18.42 -10.59 -36.96
N ARG A 553 -17.28 -11.26 -36.75
CA ARG A 553 -17.25 -12.71 -36.53
C ARG A 553 -18.08 -13.13 -35.32
N ALA A 554 -17.99 -12.41 -34.20
CA ALA A 554 -18.80 -12.68 -33.02
C ALA A 554 -20.30 -12.50 -33.32
N CYS A 555 -20.68 -11.46 -34.06
CA CYS A 555 -22.05 -11.25 -34.52
C CYS A 555 -22.57 -12.41 -35.38
N ASP A 556 -21.78 -12.89 -36.34
CA ASP A 556 -22.17 -14.00 -37.22
C ASP A 556 -22.39 -15.30 -36.42
N ILE A 557 -21.53 -15.58 -35.44
CA ILE A 557 -21.66 -16.76 -34.56
C ILE A 557 -22.92 -16.67 -33.72
N VAL A 558 -23.16 -15.53 -33.07
CA VAL A 558 -24.36 -15.28 -32.24
C VAL A 558 -25.63 -15.36 -33.08
N ALA A 559 -25.62 -14.82 -34.30
CA ALA A 559 -26.75 -14.90 -35.23
C ALA A 559 -27.06 -16.33 -35.67
N THR A 560 -26.03 -17.18 -35.80
CA THR A 560 -26.19 -18.60 -36.17
C THR A 560 -26.72 -19.44 -35.01
N ARG A 561 -26.30 -19.16 -33.76
CA ARG A 561 -26.59 -19.97 -32.57
C ARG A 561 -27.71 -19.41 -31.67
N ARG A 562 -28.67 -18.68 -32.23
CA ARG A 562 -29.74 -18.01 -31.46
C ARG A 562 -30.56 -18.96 -30.60
N ALA A 563 -30.88 -20.15 -31.11
CA ALA A 563 -31.71 -21.12 -30.42
C ALA A 563 -30.98 -21.72 -29.20
N GLU A 564 -29.69 -22.02 -29.35
CA GLU A 564 -28.85 -22.51 -28.27
C GLU A 564 -28.67 -21.44 -27.18
N ILE A 565 -28.42 -20.19 -27.57
CA ILE A 565 -28.30 -19.06 -26.64
C ILE A 565 -29.58 -18.90 -25.83
N ALA A 566 -30.75 -18.95 -26.47
CA ALA A 566 -32.03 -18.84 -25.77
C ALA A 566 -32.21 -19.96 -24.71
N ARG A 567 -31.78 -21.19 -25.00
CA ARG A 567 -31.78 -22.29 -24.01
C ARG A 567 -30.82 -22.02 -22.85
N LEU A 568 -29.62 -21.50 -23.13
CA LEU A 568 -28.64 -21.17 -22.10
C LEU A 568 -29.16 -20.04 -21.19
N VAL A 569 -29.73 -18.99 -21.77
CA VAL A 569 -30.33 -17.86 -21.03
C VAL A 569 -31.45 -18.34 -20.11
N ALA A 570 -32.33 -19.22 -20.60
CA ALA A 570 -33.38 -19.81 -19.76
C ALA A 570 -32.80 -20.57 -18.56
N GLY A 571 -31.74 -21.37 -18.76
CA GLY A 571 -31.05 -22.07 -17.69
C GLY A 571 -30.37 -21.12 -16.68
N LEU A 572 -29.75 -20.04 -17.17
CA LEU A 572 -29.14 -19.01 -16.33
C LEU A 572 -30.17 -18.28 -15.47
N MET A 573 -31.34 -17.97 -16.02
CA MET A 573 -32.42 -17.31 -15.26
C MET A 573 -33.02 -18.22 -14.17
N GLU A 574 -32.94 -19.55 -14.32
CA GLU A 574 -33.43 -20.52 -13.34
C GLU A 574 -32.41 -20.78 -12.22
N ARG A 575 -31.12 -20.96 -12.56
CA ARG A 575 -30.08 -21.45 -11.62
C ARG A 575 -29.02 -20.44 -11.25
N ASP A 576 -29.03 -19.26 -11.85
CA ASP A 576 -28.04 -18.19 -11.75
C ASP A 576 -26.63 -18.53 -12.23
N THR A 577 -26.23 -19.79 -12.17
CA THR A 577 -24.89 -20.28 -12.49
C THR A 577 -25.01 -21.64 -13.17
N LEU A 578 -24.22 -21.85 -14.21
CA LEU A 578 -24.14 -23.12 -14.93
C LEU A 578 -22.68 -23.53 -15.11
N ASP A 579 -22.40 -24.82 -14.88
CA ASP A 579 -21.09 -25.42 -15.07
C ASP A 579 -20.92 -26.00 -16.49
N SER A 580 -19.68 -26.31 -16.87
CA SER A 580 -19.32 -26.78 -18.21
C SER A 580 -20.18 -27.93 -18.75
N GLU A 581 -20.55 -28.90 -17.91
CA GLU A 581 -21.39 -30.04 -18.30
C GLU A 581 -22.82 -29.60 -18.66
N GLU A 582 -23.38 -28.67 -17.90
CA GLU A 582 -24.71 -28.11 -18.12
C GLU A 582 -24.73 -27.21 -19.36
N ILE A 583 -23.70 -26.37 -19.52
CA ILE A 583 -23.49 -25.55 -20.71
C ILE A 583 -23.47 -26.43 -21.97
N GLN A 584 -22.69 -27.51 -21.96
CA GLN A 584 -22.63 -28.45 -23.09
C GLN A 584 -23.98 -29.12 -23.39
N GLY A 585 -24.81 -29.33 -22.35
CA GLY A 585 -26.19 -29.80 -22.50
C GLY A 585 -27.07 -28.83 -23.28
N CYS A 586 -26.95 -27.52 -23.04
CA CYS A 586 -27.75 -26.48 -23.73
C CYS A 586 -27.41 -26.35 -25.23
N PHE A 587 -26.16 -26.60 -25.61
CA PHE A 587 -25.67 -26.49 -26.99
C PHE A 587 -25.70 -27.82 -27.77
N GLY A 588 -26.17 -28.92 -27.16
CA GLY A 588 -26.35 -30.21 -27.86
C GLY A 588 -25.03 -30.87 -28.29
N ARG A 589 -24.14 -31.16 -27.33
CA ARG A 589 -22.90 -31.97 -27.39
C ARG A 589 -22.10 -32.08 -28.70
N LYS A 590 -20.81 -31.73 -28.60
CA LYS A 590 -19.70 -32.60 -29.06
C LYS A 590 -18.90 -33.08 -27.84
N ALA A 591 -19.22 -34.27 -27.33
CA ALA A 591 -18.38 -35.01 -26.38
C ALA A 591 -17.17 -35.65 -27.10
N ALA A 592 -16.38 -34.88 -27.85
CA ALA A 592 -15.33 -35.41 -28.73
C ALA A 592 -13.99 -34.66 -28.67
N GLN A 593 -13.75 -33.84 -27.64
CA GLN A 593 -12.46 -33.13 -27.47
C GLN A 593 -11.86 -33.21 -26.06
N GLN A 594 -12.34 -34.12 -25.21
CA GLN A 594 -11.73 -34.44 -23.91
C GLN A 594 -10.95 -35.77 -23.89
N ALA A 595 -10.70 -36.36 -25.07
CA ALA A 595 -9.88 -37.55 -25.21
C ALA A 595 -8.96 -37.44 -26.45
N ALA A 596 -7.96 -36.55 -26.36
CA ALA A 596 -6.75 -36.60 -27.18
C ALA A 596 -5.60 -35.93 -26.42
#